data_AF-A0A7S6WN18-F1
#
_entry.id   AF-A0A7S6WN18-F1
#
_cell.length_a   1.000
_cell.length_b   1.000
_cell.length_c   1.000
_cell.angle_alpha   90.00
_cell.angle_beta   90.00
_cell.angle_gamma   90.00
#
_symmetry.space_group_name_H-M   'P 1'
#
loop_
_entity.id
_entity.type
_entity.pdbx_description
1 polymer ?
#
loop_
_entity_poly.entity_id
_entity_poly.type
_entity_poly.pdbx_seq_one_letter_code
_entity_poly.pdbx_strand_id
1 'polypeptide(L)'
;MEETKQKVGQVRKKEILDAAKKVFLTKGFADTVMEDIITETSLSRGGVYYHYKNKVEILHDLMREGMAYRVEKINEFLADYPKALDENAAAQMIVDKILDESELMSVYAIYLQAQKNNEELKNLFPVLVEESLKATYTGIKGIKKENYTYLTDDCLVFFMNTIILGCEILDGARENFINNREFFVEIVKLFIESYNKGKIK
;
A
#
# COMPACT_ATOMS: atom_id res chain seq x y z
N MET A 1 -10.75 -28.87 15.89
CA MET A 1 -12.02 -28.25 15.45
C MET A 1 -11.90 -26.74 15.29
N GLU A 2 -11.27 -26.03 16.24
CA GLU A 2 -11.12 -24.57 16.21
C GLU A 2 -10.10 -24.10 15.15
N GLU A 3 -8.94 -24.77 15.06
CA GLU A 3 -7.94 -24.52 14.01
C GLU A 3 -8.47 -24.76 12.58
N THR A 4 -9.32 -25.77 12.39
CA THR A 4 -9.94 -26.08 11.09
C THR A 4 -10.94 -24.99 10.69
N LYS A 5 -11.73 -24.47 11.64
CA LYS A 5 -12.67 -23.36 11.40
C LYS A 5 -11.92 -22.05 11.09
N GLN A 6 -10.83 -21.78 11.78
CA GLN A 6 -9.98 -20.60 11.51
C GLN A 6 -9.35 -20.66 10.12
N LYS A 7 -8.80 -21.81 9.71
CA LYS A 7 -8.24 -22.00 8.37
C LYS A 7 -9.29 -21.80 7.27
N VAL A 8 -10.50 -22.35 7.45
CA VAL A 8 -11.59 -22.13 6.50
C VAL A 8 -11.99 -20.65 6.42
N GLY A 9 -12.09 -19.95 7.57
CA GLY A 9 -12.41 -18.52 7.60
C GLY A 9 -11.36 -17.66 6.88
N GLN A 10 -10.07 -17.99 7.00
CA GLN A 10 -8.99 -17.31 6.28
C GLN A 10 -9.07 -17.53 4.77
N VAL A 11 -9.32 -18.76 4.32
CA VAL A 11 -9.50 -19.07 2.89
C VAL A 11 -10.66 -18.28 2.31
N ARG A 12 -11.79 -18.19 3.04
CA ARG A 12 -12.97 -17.43 2.62
C ARG A 12 -12.73 -15.93 2.57
N LYS A 13 -12.01 -15.37 3.55
CA LYS A 13 -11.59 -13.96 3.49
C LYS A 13 -10.72 -13.70 2.27
N LYS A 14 -9.75 -14.58 2.00
CA LYS A 14 -8.86 -14.40 0.84
C LYS A 14 -9.63 -14.41 -0.47
N GLU A 15 -10.58 -15.32 -0.63
CA GLU A 15 -11.47 -15.38 -1.79
C GLU A 15 -12.25 -14.06 -1.99
N ILE A 16 -12.80 -13.49 -0.91
CA ILE A 16 -13.51 -12.19 -0.98
C ILE A 16 -12.55 -11.06 -1.37
N LEU A 17 -11.34 -11.03 -0.80
CA LEU A 17 -10.34 -10.00 -1.10
C LEU A 17 -9.88 -10.08 -2.56
N ASP A 18 -9.64 -11.27 -3.10
CA ASP A 18 -9.25 -11.46 -4.50
C ASP A 18 -10.37 -11.06 -5.46
N ALA A 19 -11.62 -11.44 -5.16
CA ALA A 19 -12.79 -11.00 -5.92
C ALA A 19 -12.95 -9.48 -5.89
N ALA A 20 -12.85 -8.86 -4.71
CA ALA A 20 -12.97 -7.42 -4.56
C ALA A 20 -11.86 -6.66 -5.26
N LYS A 21 -10.60 -7.13 -5.18
CA LYS A 21 -9.47 -6.56 -5.90
C LYS A 21 -9.76 -6.53 -7.41
N LYS A 22 -10.21 -7.65 -7.99
CA LYS A 22 -10.57 -7.72 -9.41
C LYS A 22 -11.68 -6.73 -9.78
N VAL A 23 -12.73 -6.67 -8.97
CA VAL A 23 -13.86 -5.74 -9.20
C VAL A 23 -13.40 -4.28 -9.09
N PHE A 24 -12.60 -3.93 -8.08
CA PHE A 24 -12.06 -2.57 -7.93
C PHE A 24 -11.15 -2.18 -9.08
N LEU A 25 -10.26 -3.06 -9.55
CA LEU A 25 -9.39 -2.80 -10.70
C LEU A 25 -10.20 -2.60 -11.99
N THR A 26 -11.36 -3.23 -12.10
CA THR A 26 -12.21 -3.13 -13.30
C THR A 26 -13.13 -1.91 -13.28
N LYS A 27 -13.76 -1.62 -12.13
CA LYS A 27 -14.84 -0.63 -12.01
C LYS A 27 -14.43 0.63 -11.24
N GLY A 28 -13.25 0.64 -10.61
CA GLY A 28 -12.91 1.61 -9.58
C GLY A 28 -13.74 1.43 -8.31
N PHE A 29 -13.39 2.17 -7.26
CA PHE A 29 -14.09 2.05 -5.98
C PHE A 29 -15.50 2.65 -6.02
N ALA A 30 -15.69 3.79 -6.69
CA ALA A 30 -16.95 4.54 -6.65
C ALA A 30 -18.12 3.71 -7.22
N ASP A 31 -17.91 3.08 -8.39
CA ASP A 31 -18.94 2.34 -9.12
C ASP A 31 -19.08 0.87 -8.70
N THR A 32 -18.24 0.42 -7.75
CA THR A 32 -18.35 -0.92 -7.16
C THR A 32 -19.44 -0.93 -6.09
N VAL A 33 -20.32 -1.93 -6.12
CA VAL A 33 -21.25 -2.24 -5.03
C VAL A 33 -20.94 -3.61 -4.44
N MET A 34 -21.46 -3.91 -3.24
CA MET A 34 -21.25 -5.22 -2.60
C MET A 34 -21.72 -6.38 -3.48
N GLU A 35 -22.77 -6.19 -4.28
CA GLU A 35 -23.28 -7.23 -5.18
C GLU A 35 -22.25 -7.65 -6.22
N ASP A 36 -21.50 -6.71 -6.80
CA ASP A 36 -20.47 -7.02 -7.79
C ASP A 36 -19.42 -7.98 -7.19
N ILE A 37 -19.00 -7.71 -5.96
CA ILE A 37 -18.03 -8.55 -5.23
C ILE A 37 -18.64 -9.91 -4.92
N ILE A 38 -19.88 -9.96 -4.43
CA ILE A 38 -20.57 -11.20 -4.11
C ILE A 38 -20.65 -12.10 -5.36
N THR A 39 -21.03 -11.53 -6.51
CA THR A 39 -21.14 -12.28 -7.77
C THR A 39 -19.81 -12.81 -8.31
N GLU A 40 -18.69 -12.21 -7.90
CA GLU A 40 -17.34 -12.65 -8.27
C GLU A 40 -16.78 -13.74 -7.32
N THR A 41 -17.49 -14.04 -6.21
CA THR A 41 -17.11 -15.12 -5.27
C THR A 41 -17.95 -16.38 -5.46
N SER A 42 -17.47 -17.51 -4.94
CA SER A 42 -18.26 -18.74 -4.78
C SER A 42 -19.15 -18.74 -3.53
N LEU A 43 -19.05 -17.70 -2.69
CA LEU A 43 -19.81 -17.59 -1.43
C LEU A 43 -21.24 -17.13 -1.69
N SER A 44 -22.15 -17.51 -0.80
CA SER A 44 -23.47 -16.90 -0.76
C SER A 44 -23.38 -15.45 -0.27
N ARG A 45 -24.41 -14.65 -0.57
CA ARG A 45 -24.60 -13.29 -0.03
C ARG A 45 -24.36 -13.25 1.49
N GLY A 46 -25.01 -14.14 2.24
CA GLY A 46 -24.85 -14.22 3.70
C GLY A 46 -23.43 -14.60 4.12
N GLY A 47 -22.72 -15.40 3.32
CA GLY A 47 -21.32 -15.75 3.56
C GLY A 47 -20.37 -14.57 3.42
N VAL A 48 -20.55 -13.71 2.40
CA VAL A 48 -19.74 -12.49 2.26
C VAL A 48 -20.03 -11.51 3.39
N TYR A 49 -21.31 -11.24 3.68
CA TYR A 49 -21.71 -10.33 4.75
C TYR A 49 -21.36 -10.82 6.16
N TYR A 50 -21.11 -12.13 6.34
CA TYR A 50 -20.55 -12.65 7.58
C TYR A 50 -19.13 -12.15 7.83
N HIS A 51 -18.34 -11.92 6.77
CA HIS A 51 -16.95 -11.48 6.88
C HIS A 51 -16.78 -9.97 6.77
N TYR A 52 -17.55 -9.30 5.91
CA TYR A 52 -17.42 -7.88 5.63
C TYR A 52 -18.78 -7.20 5.52
N LYS A 53 -18.97 -6.10 6.25
CA LYS A 53 -20.23 -5.35 6.24
C LYS A 53 -20.38 -4.48 5.00
N ASN A 54 -19.27 -3.99 4.45
CA ASN A 54 -19.25 -3.09 3.32
C ASN A 54 -17.92 -3.19 2.55
N LYS A 55 -17.86 -2.51 1.39
CA LYS A 55 -16.66 -2.48 0.52
C LYS A 55 -15.49 -1.69 1.10
N VAL A 56 -15.72 -0.80 2.08
CA VAL A 56 -14.65 -0.04 2.76
C VAL A 56 -13.85 -0.95 3.68
N GLU A 57 -14.51 -1.83 4.45
CA GLU A 57 -13.83 -2.83 5.28
C GLU A 57 -12.97 -3.78 4.42
N ILE A 58 -13.48 -4.18 3.25
CA ILE A 58 -12.73 -5.00 2.29
C ILE A 58 -11.52 -4.24 1.76
N LEU A 59 -11.71 -2.98 1.34
CA LEU A 59 -10.61 -2.15 0.85
C LEU A 59 -9.54 -1.93 1.93
N HIS A 60 -9.94 -1.73 3.19
CA HIS A 60 -9.00 -1.62 4.32
C HIS A 60 -8.15 -2.89 4.48
N ASP A 61 -8.76 -4.08 4.44
CA ASP A 61 -8.00 -5.32 4.50
C ASP A 61 -7.09 -5.52 3.27
N LEU A 62 -7.48 -5.04 2.08
CA LEU A 62 -6.58 -4.99 0.91
C LEU A 62 -5.38 -4.06 1.12
N MET A 63 -5.56 -2.93 1.83
CA MET A 63 -4.43 -2.07 2.21
C MET A 63 -3.46 -2.79 3.14
N ARG A 64 -3.98 -3.61 4.06
CA ARG A 64 -3.14 -4.45 4.94
C ARG A 64 -2.41 -5.55 4.18
N GLU A 65 -3.04 -6.18 3.19
CA GLU A 65 -2.34 -7.09 2.26
C GLU A 65 -1.20 -6.35 1.52
N GLY A 66 -1.47 -5.13 1.03
CA GLY A 66 -0.45 -4.26 0.43
C GLY A 66 0.71 -3.95 1.38
N MET A 67 0.44 -3.63 2.64
CA MET A 67 1.48 -3.38 3.65
C MET A 67 2.33 -4.63 3.91
N ALA A 68 1.72 -5.81 4.04
CA ALA A 68 2.42 -7.07 4.23
C ALA A 68 3.33 -7.39 3.04
N TYR A 69 2.82 -7.24 1.81
CA TYR A 69 3.59 -7.37 0.58
C TYR A 69 4.79 -6.41 0.54
N ARG A 70 4.61 -5.15 0.96
CA ARG A 70 5.72 -4.18 1.01
C ARG A 70 6.78 -4.54 2.05
N VAL A 71 6.38 -5.06 3.21
CA VAL A 71 7.33 -5.56 4.22
C VAL A 71 8.14 -6.73 3.65
N GLU A 72 7.51 -7.65 2.93
CA GLU A 72 8.19 -8.76 2.26
C GLU A 72 9.21 -8.25 1.24
N LYS A 73 8.83 -7.33 0.35
CA LYS A 73 9.75 -6.73 -0.65
C LYS A 73 10.94 -6.01 0.00
N ILE A 74 10.72 -5.33 1.11
CA ILE A 74 11.81 -4.69 1.84
C ILE A 74 12.75 -5.72 2.46
N ASN A 75 12.22 -6.80 3.04
CA ASN A 75 13.04 -7.87 3.60
C ASN A 75 13.83 -8.63 2.52
N GLU A 76 13.25 -8.87 1.34
CA GLU A 76 13.95 -9.43 0.18
C GLU A 76 15.12 -8.53 -0.23
N PHE A 77 14.89 -7.22 -0.42
CA PHE A 77 15.95 -6.26 -0.74
C PHE A 77 17.07 -6.26 0.31
N LEU A 78 16.71 -6.28 1.60
CA LEU A 78 17.67 -6.25 2.70
C LEU A 78 18.48 -7.53 2.84
N ALA A 79 17.96 -8.67 2.42
CA ALA A 79 18.68 -9.95 2.47
C ALA A 79 19.95 -9.91 1.60
N ASP A 80 19.88 -9.21 0.47
CA ASP A 80 20.98 -9.08 -0.49
C ASP A 80 21.75 -7.76 -0.35
N TYR A 81 21.32 -6.86 0.55
CA TYR A 81 21.98 -5.56 0.74
C TYR A 81 23.23 -5.71 1.63
N PRO A 82 24.44 -5.41 1.11
CA PRO A 82 25.70 -5.75 1.79
C PRO A 82 26.04 -4.86 2.99
N LYS A 83 25.26 -3.80 3.23
CA LYS A 83 25.49 -2.81 4.29
C LYS A 83 24.32 -2.83 5.29
N ALA A 84 24.54 -2.24 6.46
CA ALA A 84 23.43 -1.85 7.31
C ALA A 84 22.51 -0.88 6.54
N LEU A 85 21.21 -0.90 6.85
CA LEU A 85 20.24 0.00 6.24
C LEU A 85 20.70 1.46 6.38
N ASP A 86 21.06 2.06 5.25
CA ASP A 86 21.55 3.42 5.11
C ASP A 86 20.54 4.28 4.31
N GLU A 87 20.80 5.59 4.23
CA GLU A 87 19.92 6.52 3.50
C GLU A 87 19.75 6.13 2.02
N ASN A 88 20.79 5.51 1.42
CA ASN A 88 20.77 5.04 0.05
C ASN A 88 19.84 3.83 -0.14
N ALA A 89 19.89 2.85 0.76
CA ALA A 89 18.93 1.75 0.78
C ALA A 89 17.50 2.25 1.01
N ALA A 90 17.29 3.17 1.95
CA ALA A 90 15.98 3.75 2.20
C ALA A 90 15.43 4.47 0.96
N ALA A 91 16.27 5.25 0.26
CA ALA A 91 15.87 5.91 -0.98
C ALA A 91 15.49 4.93 -2.08
N GLN A 92 16.28 3.86 -2.28
CA GLN A 92 15.95 2.80 -3.24
C GLN A 92 14.61 2.14 -2.91
N MET A 93 14.39 1.76 -1.65
CA MET A 93 13.13 1.14 -1.21
C MET A 93 11.91 2.05 -1.41
N ILE A 94 12.07 3.36 -1.18
CA ILE A 94 11.02 4.35 -1.44
C ILE A 94 10.72 4.43 -2.93
N VAL A 95 11.76 4.48 -3.79
CA VAL A 95 11.56 4.51 -5.25
C VAL A 95 10.93 3.21 -5.75
N ASP A 96 11.36 2.05 -5.25
CA ASP A 96 10.75 0.76 -5.56
C ASP A 96 9.30 0.64 -5.06
N LYS A 97 8.92 1.44 -4.05
CA LYS A 97 7.51 1.58 -3.64
C LYS A 97 6.74 2.46 -4.60
N ILE A 98 7.27 3.63 -4.93
CA ILE A 98 6.60 4.60 -5.80
C ILE A 98 6.35 4.01 -7.20
N LEU A 99 7.29 3.20 -7.70
CA LEU A 99 7.26 2.62 -9.04
C LEU A 99 6.69 1.19 -9.10
N ASP A 100 6.15 0.67 -7.99
CA ASP A 100 5.62 -0.69 -7.92
C ASP A 100 4.49 -0.93 -8.94
N GLU A 101 4.58 -2.04 -9.67
CA GLU A 101 3.66 -2.44 -10.75
C GLU A 101 2.60 -3.45 -10.29
N SER A 102 2.55 -3.79 -9.00
CA SER A 102 1.60 -4.77 -8.50
C SER A 102 0.16 -4.25 -8.55
N GLU A 103 -0.78 -5.18 -8.72
CA GLU A 103 -2.22 -4.89 -8.58
C GLU A 103 -2.57 -4.24 -7.24
N LEU A 104 -1.81 -4.53 -6.18
CA LEU A 104 -2.02 -3.92 -4.86
C LEU A 104 -1.69 -2.41 -4.89
N MET A 105 -0.70 -1.99 -5.68
CA MET A 105 -0.39 -0.58 -5.89
C MET A 105 -1.51 0.12 -6.69
N SER A 106 -2.04 -0.52 -7.72
CA SER A 106 -3.19 0.00 -8.46
C SER A 106 -4.43 0.13 -7.56
N VAL A 107 -4.70 -0.84 -6.68
CA VAL A 107 -5.78 -0.72 -5.67
C VAL A 107 -5.51 0.43 -4.68
N TYR A 108 -4.25 0.65 -4.27
CA TYR A 108 -3.89 1.78 -3.42
C TYR A 108 -4.15 3.12 -4.12
N ALA A 109 -3.84 3.25 -5.42
CA ALA A 109 -4.16 4.44 -6.17
C ALA A 109 -5.67 4.66 -6.33
N ILE A 110 -6.46 3.59 -6.54
CA ILE A 110 -7.92 3.66 -6.53
C ILE A 110 -8.44 4.17 -5.19
N TYR A 111 -7.87 3.69 -4.08
CA TYR A 111 -8.17 4.20 -2.74
C TYR A 111 -7.90 5.71 -2.66
N LEU A 112 -6.70 6.16 -3.02
CA LEU A 112 -6.30 7.58 -2.98
C LEU A 112 -7.25 8.48 -3.79
N GLN A 113 -7.63 8.04 -5.00
CA GLN A 113 -8.59 8.78 -5.84
C GLN A 113 -9.97 8.87 -5.20
N ALA A 114 -10.45 7.77 -4.62
CA ALA A 114 -11.78 7.69 -4.01
C ALA A 114 -11.93 8.57 -2.77
N GLN A 115 -10.84 8.89 -2.07
CA GLN A 115 -10.85 9.81 -0.93
C GLN A 115 -11.48 11.15 -1.28
N LYS A 116 -11.30 11.66 -2.51
CA LYS A 116 -11.83 12.97 -2.93
C LYS A 116 -13.33 13.13 -2.60
N ASN A 117 -14.11 12.07 -2.80
CA ASN A 117 -15.56 12.08 -2.69
C ASN A 117 -16.10 11.14 -1.60
N ASN A 118 -15.25 10.65 -0.69
CA ASN A 118 -15.65 9.70 0.36
C ASN A 118 -14.99 10.03 1.70
N GLU A 119 -15.77 10.58 2.64
CA GLU A 119 -15.29 10.97 3.97
C GLU A 119 -14.80 9.79 4.83
N GLU A 120 -15.41 8.61 4.68
CA GLU A 120 -14.95 7.41 5.40
C GLU A 120 -13.53 7.03 4.97
N LEU A 121 -13.22 7.11 3.68
CA LEU A 121 -11.88 6.86 3.15
C LEU A 121 -10.87 7.96 3.48
N LYS A 122 -11.31 9.21 3.62
CA LYS A 122 -10.45 10.30 4.15
C LYS A 122 -10.06 10.01 5.60
N ASN A 123 -11.03 9.65 6.43
CA ASN A 123 -10.81 9.33 7.84
C ASN A 123 -9.97 8.05 8.03
N LEU A 124 -10.00 7.14 7.05
CA LEU A 124 -9.17 5.94 7.04
C LEU A 124 -7.68 6.26 6.78
N PHE A 125 -7.34 7.37 6.12
CA PHE A 125 -5.95 7.69 5.75
C PHE A 125 -4.96 7.75 6.92
N PRO A 126 -5.20 8.54 7.99
CA PRO A 126 -4.28 8.57 9.13
C PRO A 126 -4.14 7.20 9.80
N VAL A 127 -5.20 6.39 9.80
CA VAL A 127 -5.17 5.02 10.33
C VAL A 127 -4.24 4.14 9.47
N LEU A 128 -4.32 4.23 8.14
CA LEU A 128 -3.45 3.48 7.25
C LEU A 128 -1.98 3.92 7.36
N VAL A 129 -1.72 5.23 7.54
CA VAL A 129 -0.37 5.73 7.79
C VAL A 129 0.19 5.10 9.07
N GLU A 130 -0.57 5.11 10.16
CA GLU A 130 -0.18 4.49 11.43
C GLU A 130 0.03 2.96 11.31
N GLU A 131 -0.89 2.25 10.65
CA GLU A 131 -0.78 0.81 10.43
C GLU A 131 0.44 0.46 9.56
N SER A 132 0.72 1.23 8.51
CA SER A 132 1.88 1.01 7.63
C SER A 132 3.20 1.18 8.37
N LEU A 133 3.26 2.15 9.28
CA LEU A 133 4.41 2.37 10.14
C LEU A 133 4.61 1.22 11.09
N LYS A 134 3.54 0.82 11.78
CA LYS A 134 3.58 -0.31 12.69
C LYS A 134 4.06 -1.57 11.97
N ALA A 135 3.49 -1.88 10.81
CA ALA A 135 3.88 -3.02 9.99
C ALA A 135 5.38 -2.99 9.64
N THR A 136 5.90 -1.83 9.21
CA THR A 136 7.32 -1.62 8.89
C THR A 136 8.21 -1.91 10.10
N TYR A 137 7.92 -1.33 11.26
CA TYR A 137 8.73 -1.51 12.48
C TYR A 137 8.67 -2.92 13.08
N THR A 138 7.53 -3.61 12.92
CA THR A 138 7.39 -4.98 13.42
C THR A 138 7.92 -6.02 12.44
N GLY A 139 7.85 -5.73 11.14
CA GLY A 139 8.09 -6.69 10.06
C GLY A 139 9.51 -6.67 9.51
N ILE A 140 10.27 -5.60 9.76
CA ILE A 140 11.63 -5.45 9.25
C ILE A 140 12.63 -5.47 10.40
N LYS A 141 13.50 -6.47 10.38
CA LYS A 141 14.47 -6.70 11.47
C LYS A 141 15.48 -5.56 11.54
N GLY A 142 15.62 -4.95 12.72
CA GLY A 142 16.65 -3.93 12.98
C GLY A 142 16.24 -2.49 12.70
N ILE A 143 15.03 -2.24 12.18
CA ILE A 143 14.49 -0.88 12.06
C ILE A 143 13.93 -0.43 13.42
N LYS A 144 14.38 0.75 13.88
CA LYS A 144 13.78 1.47 15.01
C LYS A 144 13.09 2.73 14.51
N LYS A 145 11.94 3.07 15.10
CA LYS A 145 11.14 4.26 14.75
C LYS A 145 11.94 5.56 14.72
N GLU A 146 12.87 5.70 15.64
CA GLU A 146 13.72 6.89 15.80
C GLU A 146 14.64 7.16 14.59
N ASN A 147 14.98 6.13 13.81
CA ASN A 147 15.94 6.25 12.72
C ASN A 147 15.30 6.61 11.36
N TYR A 148 13.97 6.60 11.26
CA TYR A 148 13.23 6.70 10.00
C TYR A 148 11.99 7.59 10.11
N THR A 149 12.03 8.61 10.97
CA THR A 149 10.90 9.52 11.18
C THR A 149 10.48 10.24 9.89
N TYR A 150 11.40 10.45 8.94
CA TYR A 150 11.10 11.00 7.62
C TYR A 150 10.11 10.16 6.79
N LEU A 151 9.99 8.85 7.03
CA LEU A 151 8.99 8.00 6.36
C LEU A 151 7.55 8.39 6.73
N THR A 152 7.39 9.19 7.78
CA THR A 152 6.10 9.71 8.28
C THR A 152 5.90 11.18 8.01
N ASP A 153 6.89 11.82 7.39
CA ASP A 153 6.79 13.22 7.04
C ASP A 153 5.68 13.42 5.99
N ASP A 154 4.76 14.35 6.26
CA ASP A 154 3.62 14.61 5.38
C ASP A 154 4.08 14.99 3.97
N CYS A 155 5.17 15.76 3.84
CA CYS A 155 5.69 16.16 2.53
C CYS A 155 6.17 14.94 1.74
N LEU A 156 6.91 14.01 2.37
CA LEU A 156 7.32 12.77 1.70
C LEU A 156 6.13 11.90 1.31
N VAL A 157 5.17 11.73 2.23
CA VAL A 157 3.97 10.90 2.00
C VAL A 157 3.17 11.44 0.82
N PHE A 158 2.88 12.74 0.79
CA PHE A 158 2.13 13.34 -0.32
C PHE A 158 2.93 13.38 -1.62
N PHE A 159 4.25 13.55 -1.57
CA PHE A 159 5.11 13.43 -2.74
C PHE A 159 5.04 12.03 -3.36
N MET A 160 5.21 10.99 -2.55
CA MET A 160 5.07 9.59 -2.99
C MET A 160 3.70 9.34 -3.61
N ASN A 161 2.63 9.73 -2.91
CA ASN A 161 1.26 9.50 -3.38
C ASN A 161 0.95 10.23 -4.69
N THR A 162 1.52 11.41 -4.90
CA THR A 162 1.37 12.16 -6.15
C THR A 162 2.03 11.42 -7.32
N ILE A 163 3.23 10.86 -7.12
CA ILE A 163 3.89 10.08 -8.16
C ILE A 163 3.13 8.77 -8.42
N ILE A 164 2.69 8.06 -7.38
CA ILE A 164 1.89 6.83 -7.52
C ILE A 164 0.62 7.12 -8.34
N LEU A 165 -0.13 8.16 -7.99
CA LEU A 165 -1.32 8.59 -8.74
C LEU A 165 -0.97 8.97 -10.18
N GLY A 166 0.11 9.71 -10.39
CA GLY A 166 0.57 10.08 -11.73
C GLY A 166 0.89 8.87 -12.59
N CYS A 167 1.57 7.87 -12.03
CA CYS A 167 1.91 6.65 -12.74
C CYS A 167 0.69 5.80 -13.12
N GLU A 168 -0.38 5.83 -12.34
CA GLU A 168 -1.60 5.06 -12.60
C GLU A 168 -2.58 5.78 -13.54
N ILE A 169 -2.53 7.11 -13.61
CA ILE A 169 -3.50 7.91 -14.38
C ILE A 169 -2.92 8.36 -15.73
N LEU A 170 -1.61 8.62 -15.80
CA LEU A 170 -0.97 9.16 -16.99
C LEU A 170 -0.28 8.04 -17.78
N ASP A 171 -0.82 7.72 -18.95
CA ASP A 171 -0.25 6.73 -19.85
C ASP A 171 1.23 7.00 -20.12
N GLY A 172 2.07 5.98 -19.90
CA GLY A 172 3.52 6.05 -20.08
C GLY A 172 4.31 6.74 -18.96
N ALA A 173 3.67 7.35 -17.95
CA ALA A 173 4.39 7.98 -16.85
C ALA A 173 5.20 6.97 -16.03
N ARG A 174 4.61 5.80 -15.73
CA ARG A 174 5.31 4.73 -15.01
C ARG A 174 6.57 4.27 -15.75
N GLU A 175 6.43 3.91 -17.03
CA GLU A 175 7.55 3.46 -17.86
C GLU A 175 8.62 4.54 -17.95
N ASN A 176 8.23 5.81 -18.12
CA ASN A 176 9.15 6.92 -18.14
C ASN A 176 9.94 7.05 -16.82
N PHE A 177 9.27 6.93 -15.67
CA PHE A 177 9.92 7.05 -14.38
C PHE A 177 10.80 5.84 -14.06
N ILE A 178 10.42 4.64 -14.48
CA ILE A 178 11.27 3.44 -14.43
C ILE A 178 12.55 3.65 -15.25
N ASN A 179 12.42 4.16 -16.48
CA ASN A 179 13.57 4.49 -17.34
C ASN A 179 14.49 5.56 -16.75
N ASN A 180 13.99 6.36 -15.81
CA ASN A 180 14.72 7.41 -15.10
C ASN A 180 14.86 7.11 -13.60
N ARG A 181 14.79 5.83 -13.18
CA ARG A 181 14.74 5.42 -11.76
C ARG A 181 15.84 6.05 -10.91
N GLU A 182 17.08 6.07 -11.40
CA GLU A 182 18.22 6.61 -10.64
C GLU A 182 18.07 8.11 -10.32
N PHE A 183 17.42 8.87 -11.18
CA PHE A 183 17.10 10.27 -10.89
C PHE A 183 16.14 10.41 -9.69
N PHE A 184 15.14 9.53 -9.60
CA PHE A 184 14.22 9.50 -8.45
C PHE A 184 14.93 9.07 -7.17
N VAL A 185 15.90 8.13 -7.25
CA VAL A 185 16.71 7.74 -6.08
C VAL A 185 17.49 8.94 -5.56
N GLU A 186 18.10 9.74 -6.43
CA GLU A 186 18.80 10.97 -6.03
C GLU A 186 17.85 12.04 -5.44
N ILE A 187 16.64 12.19 -5.99
CA ILE A 187 15.62 13.08 -5.39
C ILE A 187 15.29 12.66 -3.97
N VAL A 188 15.04 11.36 -3.74
CA VAL A 188 14.68 10.86 -2.40
C VAL A 188 15.85 10.98 -1.43
N LYS A 189 17.09 10.72 -1.87
CA LYS A 189 18.28 10.97 -1.04
C LYS A 189 18.38 12.44 -0.63
N LEU A 190 18.20 13.37 -1.57
CA LEU A 190 18.20 14.80 -1.29
C LEU A 190 17.11 15.20 -0.29
N PHE A 191 15.93 14.57 -0.39
CA PHE A 191 14.86 14.76 0.58
C PHE A 191 15.30 14.32 1.99
N ILE A 192 15.81 13.09 2.13
CA ILE A 192 16.25 12.51 3.42
C ILE A 192 17.34 13.40 4.05
N GLU A 193 18.34 13.81 3.26
CA GLU A 193 19.39 14.71 3.73
C GLU A 193 18.84 16.06 4.20
N SER A 194 17.87 16.63 3.47
CA SER A 194 17.28 17.93 3.79
C SER A 194 16.43 17.87 5.05
N TYR A 195 15.69 16.77 5.23
CA TYR A 195 14.94 16.47 6.45
C TYR A 195 15.88 16.35 7.66
N ASN A 196 16.94 15.55 7.54
CA ASN A 196 17.92 15.35 8.62
C ASN A 196 18.65 16.65 9.00
N LYS A 197 18.79 17.59 8.05
CA LYS A 197 19.34 18.95 8.28
C LYS A 197 18.30 19.95 8.82
N GLY A 198 17.05 19.53 9.08
CA GLY A 198 15.96 20.39 9.57
C GLY A 198 15.47 21.43 8.56
N LYS A 199 15.70 21.21 7.26
CA LYS A 199 15.28 22.12 6.18
C LYS A 199 13.86 21.86 5.69
N ILE A 200 13.31 20.69 6.02
CA ILE A 200 11.93 20.29 5.78
C ILE A 200 11.23 20.32 7.14
N LYS A 201 10.04 20.92 7.18
CA LYS A 201 9.26 21.14 8.40
C LYS A 201 8.03 20.25 8.41
#